data_AF-A0A7C6GCK7-F1
#
_entry.id   AF-A0A7C6GCK7-F1
#
_cell.length_a   1.000
_cell.length_b   1.000
_cell.length_c   1.000
_cell.angle_alpha   90.00
_cell.angle_beta   90.00
_cell.angle_gamma   90.00
#
_symmetry.space_group_name_H-M   'P 1'
#
loop_
_entity.id
_entity.type
_entity.pdbx_description
1 polymer ?
#
loop_
_entity_poly.entity_id
_entity_poly.type
_entity_poly.pdbx_seq_one_letter_code
_entity_poly.pdbx_strand_id
1 'polypeptide(L)'
;MNLNRQESLKKRKKHSCKYAKMILLEIAIGTILISSNFYFKKRNVAEGIAIVNDNEQNENENEEISMIIQPTSITPSVTPTPIIIDEAKNIKETVPEQPKKLVAITFDDGPSKSRTLKILDILERNNCTATFFVLGKNAKSMPDVIKKTYDAGHEIGNHTYEHTDYRTMSEDEALENFEKTQQVIKNITGEYPRLFRPRGGAYNEKMQEYLPCPLIWWKKDSNDWRSTLTDEEVTDNVLNGLKEGDIILFHDIQERTVSIVEDIIKKIQQKGFEIVSVSEMFDYYEIDLDNGTVYFSTYKKDALEKEEPVTKKEPIIKKNTNNTKTKTNNNNSNSNTHSKKMELLRMLKIYNNEIKTKIKHNNMYVKRICY
;
A
#
# COMPACT_ATOMS: atom_id res chain seq x y z
N MET A 1 -42.46 35.83 14.60
CA MET A 1 -41.40 35.28 13.73
C MET A 1 -39.95 35.45 14.22
N ASN A 2 -39.64 36.27 15.25
CA ASN A 2 -38.24 36.55 15.64
C ASN A 2 -37.65 35.76 16.84
N LEU A 3 -38.45 35.03 17.64
CA LEU A 3 -37.96 34.28 18.81
C LEU A 3 -37.32 32.92 18.44
N ASN A 4 -37.91 32.15 17.52
CA ASN A 4 -37.37 30.85 17.10
C ASN A 4 -36.01 30.94 16.35
N ARG A 5 -35.73 32.07 15.69
CA ARG A 5 -34.46 32.27 14.97
C ARG A 5 -33.29 32.47 15.95
N GLN A 6 -33.51 33.22 17.03
CA GLN A 6 -32.53 33.50 18.08
C GLN A 6 -32.15 32.23 18.87
N GLU A 7 -33.11 31.36 19.21
CA GLU A 7 -32.83 30.08 19.87
C GLU A 7 -32.06 29.11 18.96
N SER A 8 -32.42 29.04 17.67
CA SER A 8 -31.71 28.19 16.71
C SER A 8 -30.23 28.62 16.55
N LEU A 9 -29.96 29.93 16.60
CA LEU A 9 -28.60 30.48 16.50
C LEU A 9 -27.79 30.24 17.77
N LYS A 10 -28.40 30.31 18.96
CA LYS A 10 -27.75 29.94 20.22
C LYS A 10 -27.42 28.44 20.28
N LYS A 11 -28.32 27.57 19.81
CA LYS A 11 -28.07 26.11 19.70
C LYS A 11 -26.94 25.80 18.71
N ARG A 12 -26.90 26.47 17.55
CA ARG A 12 -25.82 26.32 16.55
C ARG A 12 -24.47 26.81 17.07
N LYS A 13 -24.41 27.94 17.77
CA LYS A 13 -23.16 28.43 18.41
C LYS A 13 -22.66 27.49 19.52
N LYS A 14 -23.56 26.90 20.31
CA LYS A 14 -23.19 25.93 21.36
C LYS A 14 -22.67 24.61 20.77
N HIS A 15 -23.24 24.14 19.65
CA HIS A 15 -22.75 22.96 18.93
C HIS A 15 -21.40 23.21 18.23
N SER A 16 -21.22 24.39 17.62
CA SER A 16 -19.96 24.79 16.98
C SER A 16 -18.80 24.89 17.98
N CYS A 17 -19.05 25.39 19.19
CA CYS A 17 -18.03 25.46 20.24
C CYS A 17 -17.64 24.07 20.78
N LYS A 18 -18.58 23.12 20.87
CA LYS A 18 -18.26 21.73 21.24
C LYS A 18 -17.39 21.05 20.18
N TYR A 19 -17.70 21.23 18.90
CA TYR A 19 -16.90 20.69 17.79
C TYR A 19 -15.50 21.31 17.73
N ALA A 20 -15.37 22.62 17.94
CA ALA A 20 -14.06 23.29 18.00
C ALA A 20 -13.19 22.76 19.14
N LYS A 21 -13.77 22.46 20.32
CA LYS A 21 -13.04 21.87 21.44
C LYS A 21 -12.61 20.42 21.18
N MET A 22 -13.40 19.63 20.45
CA MET A 22 -13.00 18.27 20.04
C MET A 22 -11.86 18.28 19.03
N ILE A 23 -11.89 19.18 18.04
CA ILE A 23 -10.81 19.34 17.05
C ILE A 23 -9.51 19.76 17.72
N LEU A 24 -9.56 20.70 18.67
CA LEU A 24 -8.37 21.11 19.42
C LEU A 24 -7.80 19.98 20.29
N LEU A 25 -8.64 19.09 20.82
CA LEU A 25 -8.21 17.91 21.57
C LEU A 25 -7.55 16.86 20.66
N GLU A 26 -8.08 16.63 19.47
CA GLU A 26 -7.47 15.72 18.47
C GLU A 26 -6.12 16.23 17.97
N ILE A 27 -5.99 17.55 17.71
CA ILE A 27 -4.71 18.16 17.36
C ILE A 27 -3.70 18.03 18.51
N ALA A 28 -4.13 18.26 19.76
CA ALA A 28 -3.25 18.11 20.92
C ALA A 28 -2.75 16.66 21.07
N ILE A 29 -3.64 15.65 20.93
CA ILE A 29 -3.26 14.23 20.99
C ILE A 29 -2.30 13.88 19.83
N GLY A 30 -2.56 14.38 18.62
CA GLY A 30 -1.68 14.20 17.47
C GLY A 30 -0.28 14.77 17.70
N THR A 31 -0.17 15.98 18.27
CA THR A 31 1.12 16.60 18.59
C THR A 31 1.89 15.84 19.69
N ILE A 32 1.19 15.24 20.66
CA ILE A 32 1.81 14.40 21.69
C ILE A 32 2.33 13.09 21.08
N LEU A 33 1.60 12.48 20.15
CA LEU A 33 2.06 11.26 19.47
C LEU A 33 3.25 11.52 18.54
N ILE A 34 3.23 12.62 17.78
CA ILE A 34 4.35 13.01 16.89
C ILE A 34 5.61 13.34 17.71
N SER A 35 5.46 14.09 18.82
CA SER A 35 6.59 14.38 19.70
C SER A 35 7.12 13.13 20.41
N SER A 36 6.25 12.20 20.81
CA SER A 36 6.66 10.92 21.40
C SER A 36 7.42 10.04 20.39
N ASN A 37 6.96 9.97 19.13
CA ASN A 37 7.63 9.21 18.07
C ASN A 37 8.98 9.85 17.67
N PHE A 38 9.06 11.18 17.70
CA PHE A 38 10.31 11.92 17.49
C PHE A 38 11.30 11.71 18.65
N TYR A 39 10.83 11.70 19.90
CA TYR A 39 11.65 11.39 21.08
C TYR A 39 12.15 9.94 21.05
N PHE A 40 11.32 8.99 20.62
CA PHE A 40 11.70 7.59 20.48
C PHE A 40 12.76 7.38 19.39
N LYS A 41 12.59 8.04 18.23
CA LYS A 41 13.57 8.03 17.13
C LYS A 41 14.92 8.65 17.54
N LYS A 42 14.90 9.73 18.33
CA LYS A 42 16.14 10.38 18.82
C LYS A 42 16.87 9.54 19.87
N ARG A 43 16.13 8.81 20.72
CA ARG A 43 16.70 7.92 21.74
C ARG A 43 17.39 6.69 21.11
N ASN A 44 16.79 6.07 20.09
CA ASN A 44 17.40 4.93 19.39
C ASN A 44 18.66 5.33 18.60
N VAL A 45 18.73 6.56 18.08
CA VAL A 45 19.96 7.10 17.47
C VAL A 45 21.03 7.36 18.53
N ALA A 46 20.67 7.86 19.72
CA ALA A 46 21.62 8.07 20.82
C ALA A 46 22.17 6.75 21.41
N GLU A 47 21.31 5.73 21.59
CA GLU A 47 21.73 4.39 22.04
C GLU A 47 22.54 3.65 20.94
N GLY A 48 22.26 3.89 19.66
CA GLY A 48 23.06 3.37 18.53
C GLY A 48 24.42 4.04 18.35
N ILE A 49 24.57 5.31 18.75
CA ILE A 49 25.87 6.02 18.76
C ILE A 49 26.71 5.61 19.98
N ALA A 50 26.09 5.18 21.08
CA ALA A 50 26.78 4.77 22.30
C ALA A 50 27.41 3.35 22.24
N ILE A 51 27.27 2.60 21.14
CA ILE A 51 27.81 1.23 21.00
C ILE A 51 29.04 1.18 20.07
N VAL A 52 29.44 2.31 19.48
CA VAL A 52 30.67 2.40 18.66
C VAL A 52 31.58 3.46 19.26
N ASN A 53 32.22 3.14 20.39
CA ASN A 53 33.47 3.73 20.87
C ASN A 53 33.83 3.11 22.23
N ASP A 54 34.32 1.88 22.22
CA ASP A 54 35.12 1.33 23.32
C ASP A 54 36.12 0.35 22.70
N ASN A 55 37.27 0.89 22.31
CA ASN A 55 38.56 0.21 22.24
C ASN A 55 39.61 1.19 21.72
N GLU A 56 40.25 1.94 22.62
CA GLU A 56 41.71 2.10 22.59
C GLU A 56 42.22 2.73 23.89
N GLN A 57 43.28 2.12 24.42
CA GLN A 57 44.01 2.49 25.63
C GLN A 57 44.83 3.75 25.39
N ASN A 58 44.89 4.67 26.36
CA ASN A 58 46.12 5.01 27.09
C ASN A 58 45.99 6.29 27.93
N GLU A 59 46.35 6.10 29.20
CA GLU A 59 47.18 6.91 30.09
C GLU A 59 46.89 8.41 30.34
N ASN A 60 46.78 8.67 31.64
CA ASN A 60 46.68 9.95 32.32
C ASN A 60 47.91 10.84 32.06
N GLU A 61 47.70 12.15 32.04
CA GLU A 61 48.47 13.07 32.88
C GLU A 61 47.74 14.41 33.06
N ASN A 62 47.77 14.89 34.30
CA ASN A 62 47.25 16.16 34.79
C ASN A 62 48.20 17.30 34.40
N GLU A 63 47.70 18.53 34.24
CA GLU A 63 48.26 19.69 34.95
C GLU A 63 47.35 20.94 34.84
N GLU A 64 47.06 21.51 36.01
CA GLU A 64 46.49 22.84 36.22
C GLU A 64 47.53 23.93 35.95
N ILE A 65 47.14 25.07 35.34
CA ILE A 65 47.74 26.37 35.66
C ILE A 65 46.67 27.47 35.69
N SER A 66 46.49 28.03 36.88
CA SER A 66 45.82 29.30 37.16
C SER A 66 46.83 30.46 37.24
N MET A 67 46.50 31.65 36.69
CA MET A 67 46.54 32.98 37.35
C MET A 67 46.90 34.20 36.45
N ILE A 68 45.94 35.15 36.38
CA ILE A 68 46.01 36.62 36.59
C ILE A 68 46.79 37.53 35.58
N ILE A 69 46.09 38.52 34.99
CA ILE A 69 46.27 40.01 35.10
C ILE A 69 45.26 40.72 34.15
N GLN A 70 44.52 41.73 34.67
CA GLN A 70 43.57 42.64 33.98
C GLN A 70 44.26 43.97 33.49
N PRO A 71 43.55 45.06 33.11
CA PRO A 71 42.72 45.31 31.92
C PRO A 71 43.17 46.60 31.17
N THR A 72 42.71 46.84 29.94
CA THR A 72 42.64 48.22 29.39
C THR A 72 41.42 48.44 28.50
N SER A 73 40.76 49.55 28.78
CA SER A 73 39.54 50.11 28.20
C SER A 73 39.84 51.00 26.99
N ILE A 74 39.05 50.85 25.91
CA ILE A 74 38.83 51.93 24.93
C ILE A 74 37.37 51.86 24.44
N THR A 75 36.65 52.97 24.60
CA THR A 75 35.37 53.34 23.94
C THR A 75 35.63 54.68 23.24
N PRO A 76 34.95 55.11 22.14
CA PRO A 76 33.48 55.18 22.09
C PRO A 76 32.74 55.15 20.71
N SER A 77 31.41 54.97 20.80
CA SER A 77 30.32 55.71 20.12
C SER A 77 30.25 55.87 18.60
N VAL A 78 29.25 55.24 17.94
CA VAL A 78 28.37 55.89 16.92
C VAL A 78 26.98 55.21 16.87
N THR A 79 25.96 56.05 16.66
CA THR A 79 24.49 55.90 16.64
C THR A 79 23.91 54.80 15.71
N PRO A 80 22.74 54.18 16.00
CA PRO A 80 22.12 53.24 15.07
C PRO A 80 21.30 53.97 14.00
N THR A 81 21.68 53.80 12.74
CA THR A 81 20.86 54.10 11.56
C THR A 81 19.90 52.92 11.32
N PRO A 82 18.61 53.15 11.00
CA PRO A 82 17.69 52.05 10.71
C PRO A 82 18.09 51.38 9.39
N ILE A 83 18.49 50.11 9.45
CA ILE A 83 18.67 49.27 8.27
C ILE A 83 17.26 48.90 7.78
N ILE A 84 16.85 49.50 6.66
CA ILE A 84 15.70 49.01 5.89
C ILE A 84 16.15 47.69 5.26
N ILE A 85 15.62 46.59 5.80
CA ILE A 85 15.78 45.26 5.22
C ILE A 85 14.75 45.20 4.08
N ASP A 86 15.24 45.26 2.85
CA ASP A 86 14.43 45.05 1.67
C ASP A 86 13.98 43.57 1.68
N GLU A 87 12.68 43.33 1.86
CA GLU A 87 12.07 42.00 1.78
C GLU A 87 12.06 41.54 0.31
N ALA A 88 13.24 41.21 -0.21
CA ALA A 88 13.37 40.43 -1.41
C ALA A 88 12.80 39.03 -1.12
N LYS A 89 11.52 38.86 -1.45
CA LYS A 89 10.80 37.59 -1.57
C LYS A 89 11.73 36.51 -2.16
N ASN A 90 12.29 35.68 -1.28
CA ASN A 90 12.95 34.44 -1.66
C ASN A 90 11.85 33.43 -2.01
N ILE A 91 11.21 33.63 -3.17
CA ILE A 91 10.37 32.62 -3.78
C ILE A 91 11.36 31.56 -4.26
N LYS A 92 11.57 30.54 -3.42
CA LYS A 92 12.19 29.30 -3.85
C LYS A 92 11.24 28.74 -4.91
N GLU A 93 11.57 28.98 -6.18
CA GLU A 93 10.88 28.39 -7.32
C GLU A 93 10.82 26.88 -7.06
N THR A 94 9.64 26.39 -6.71
CA THR A 94 9.36 24.97 -6.62
C THR A 94 9.44 24.45 -8.04
N VAL A 95 10.61 23.95 -8.44
CA VAL A 95 10.75 23.15 -9.65
C VAL A 95 9.63 22.10 -9.60
N PRO A 96 8.74 22.04 -10.60
CA PRO A 96 7.69 21.04 -10.61
C PRO A 96 8.33 19.66 -10.48
N GLU A 97 7.99 18.95 -9.40
CA GLU A 97 8.43 17.57 -9.21
C GLU A 97 7.98 16.80 -10.44
N GLN A 98 8.94 16.17 -11.13
CA GLN A 98 8.63 15.38 -12.30
C GLN A 98 7.70 14.24 -11.89
N PRO A 99 6.73 13.85 -12.73
CA PRO A 99 5.83 12.76 -12.39
C PRO A 99 6.62 11.49 -12.12
N LYS A 100 6.33 10.87 -10.97
CA LYS A 100 6.90 9.60 -10.54
C LYS A 100 6.49 8.48 -11.49
N LYS A 101 7.43 7.57 -11.76
CA LYS A 101 7.18 6.31 -12.47
C LYS A 101 7.07 5.22 -11.42
N LEU A 102 5.88 4.66 -11.22
CA LEU A 102 5.64 3.69 -10.16
C LEU A 102 5.56 2.27 -10.72
N VAL A 103 6.04 1.30 -9.96
CA VAL A 103 5.76 -0.13 -10.17
C VAL A 103 5.40 -0.77 -8.83
N ALA A 104 4.68 -1.89 -8.86
CA ALA A 104 4.31 -2.61 -7.64
C ALA A 104 5.01 -3.97 -7.56
N ILE A 105 5.87 -4.16 -6.56
CA ILE A 105 6.39 -5.49 -6.21
C ILE A 105 5.38 -6.18 -5.29
N THR A 106 5.06 -7.42 -5.63
CA THR A 106 4.09 -8.23 -4.90
C THR A 106 4.66 -9.60 -4.53
N PHE A 107 4.28 -10.12 -3.37
CA PHE A 107 4.73 -11.40 -2.85
C PHE A 107 3.56 -12.33 -2.52
N ASP A 108 3.58 -13.53 -3.08
CA ASP A 108 2.53 -14.55 -2.88
C ASP A 108 3.00 -15.68 -1.93
N ASP A 109 2.01 -16.44 -1.42
CA ASP A 109 2.12 -17.67 -0.61
C ASP A 109 2.54 -17.52 0.86
N GLY A 110 3.03 -16.36 1.25
CA GLY A 110 3.43 -16.05 2.62
C GLY A 110 2.30 -16.10 3.66
N PRO A 111 2.64 -15.80 4.93
CA PRO A 111 3.99 -15.48 5.42
C PRO A 111 4.88 -16.71 5.61
N SER A 112 6.19 -16.50 5.57
CA SER A 112 7.24 -17.40 6.02
C SER A 112 7.99 -16.77 7.20
N LYS A 113 8.16 -17.52 8.30
CA LYS A 113 8.77 -17.00 9.54
C LYS A 113 10.18 -16.42 9.35
N SER A 114 10.99 -16.99 8.47
CA SER A 114 12.37 -16.53 8.22
C SER A 114 12.47 -15.61 7.01
N ARG A 115 11.82 -15.96 5.90
CA ARG A 115 12.03 -15.30 4.60
C ARG A 115 11.27 -13.99 4.47
N THR A 116 10.00 -13.96 4.89
CA THR A 116 9.20 -12.72 4.87
C THR A 116 9.89 -11.63 5.69
N LEU A 117 10.39 -11.94 6.89
CA LEU A 117 11.08 -10.96 7.74
C LEU A 117 12.35 -10.40 7.08
N LYS A 118 13.18 -11.26 6.45
CA LYS A 118 14.34 -10.78 5.69
C LYS A 118 13.94 -9.88 4.51
N ILE A 119 12.82 -10.19 3.85
CA ILE A 119 12.28 -9.36 2.77
C ILE A 119 11.81 -8.01 3.31
N LEU A 120 11.17 -7.95 4.49
CA LEU A 120 10.82 -6.67 5.13
C LEU A 120 12.08 -5.82 5.39
N ASP A 121 13.14 -6.42 5.93
CA ASP A 121 14.41 -5.72 6.17
C ASP A 121 15.05 -5.20 4.86
N ILE A 122 14.90 -5.94 3.75
CA ILE A 122 15.33 -5.49 2.42
C ILE A 122 14.49 -4.30 1.95
N LEU A 123 13.16 -4.39 2.06
CA LEU A 123 12.25 -3.33 1.61
C LEU A 123 12.45 -2.03 2.39
N GLU A 124 12.64 -2.11 3.72
CA GLU A 124 12.93 -0.97 4.57
C GLU A 124 14.24 -0.26 4.16
N ARG A 125 15.33 -1.02 4.00
CA ARG A 125 16.64 -0.47 3.58
C ARG A 125 16.60 0.23 2.23
N ASN A 126 15.67 -0.15 1.36
CA ASN A 126 15.52 0.42 0.03
C ASN A 126 14.34 1.42 -0.06
N ASN A 127 13.72 1.78 1.06
CA ASN A 127 12.57 2.70 1.15
C ASN A 127 11.42 2.31 0.18
N CYS A 128 11.05 1.03 0.16
CA CYS A 128 9.99 0.52 -0.69
C CYS A 128 8.80 0.05 0.15
N THR A 129 7.58 0.31 -0.33
CA THR A 129 6.37 -0.39 0.10
C THR A 129 6.02 -1.47 -0.93
N ALA A 130 5.30 -2.51 -0.50
CA ALA A 130 5.01 -3.68 -1.32
C ALA A 130 3.65 -4.25 -0.91
N THR A 131 3.14 -5.21 -1.69
CA THR A 131 1.87 -5.89 -1.38
C THR A 131 2.09 -7.39 -1.20
N PHE A 132 1.69 -7.92 -0.04
CA PHE A 132 1.82 -9.33 0.31
C PHE A 132 0.46 -10.02 0.21
N PHE A 133 0.28 -10.91 -0.78
CA PHE A 133 -0.89 -11.75 -0.92
C PHE A 133 -0.69 -13.02 -0.08
N VAL A 134 -1.31 -13.05 1.09
CA VAL A 134 -1.03 -14.08 2.10
C VAL A 134 -2.09 -15.18 2.13
N LEU A 135 -1.65 -16.40 2.42
CA LEU A 135 -2.54 -17.53 2.69
C LEU A 135 -3.15 -17.41 4.08
N GLY A 136 -4.48 -17.48 4.19
CA GLY A 136 -5.19 -17.37 5.47
C GLY A 136 -4.71 -18.40 6.52
N LYS A 137 -4.38 -19.61 6.10
CA LYS A 137 -3.82 -20.67 6.95
C LYS A 137 -2.46 -20.28 7.54
N ASN A 138 -1.60 -19.65 6.74
CA ASN A 138 -0.27 -19.20 7.17
C ASN A 138 -0.37 -17.93 8.03
N ALA A 139 -1.24 -16.99 7.65
CA ALA A 139 -1.52 -15.80 8.46
C ALA A 139 -2.03 -16.17 9.86
N LYS A 140 -2.92 -17.18 9.95
CA LYS A 140 -3.44 -17.67 11.24
C LYS A 140 -2.36 -18.30 12.12
N SER A 141 -1.39 -19.00 11.53
CA SER A 141 -0.32 -19.66 12.29
C SER A 141 0.84 -18.72 12.62
N MET A 142 1.00 -17.62 11.89
CA MET A 142 2.08 -16.64 12.05
C MET A 142 1.54 -15.20 12.14
N PRO A 143 0.64 -14.90 13.10
CA PRO A 143 0.02 -13.58 13.20
C PRO A 143 1.04 -12.46 13.44
N ASP A 144 2.12 -12.73 14.19
CA ASP A 144 3.16 -11.74 14.47
C ASP A 144 3.89 -11.28 13.20
N VAL A 145 4.07 -12.16 12.21
CA VAL A 145 4.72 -11.81 10.94
C VAL A 145 3.80 -10.89 10.14
N ILE A 146 2.51 -11.24 10.03
CA ILE A 146 1.51 -10.40 9.37
C ILE A 146 1.40 -9.02 10.02
N LYS A 147 1.37 -8.99 11.37
CA LYS A 147 1.30 -7.73 12.11
C LYS A 147 2.51 -6.85 11.85
N LYS A 148 3.72 -7.42 11.84
CA LYS A 148 4.95 -6.70 11.48
C LYS A 148 4.93 -6.19 10.04
N THR A 149 4.49 -7.01 9.07
CA THR A 149 4.36 -6.60 7.68
C THR A 149 3.40 -5.41 7.54
N TYR A 150 2.25 -5.45 8.22
CA TYR A 150 1.27 -4.36 8.22
C TYR A 150 1.80 -3.09 8.92
N ASP A 151 2.41 -3.24 10.10
CA ASP A 151 2.95 -2.11 10.88
C ASP A 151 4.13 -1.41 10.18
N ALA A 152 4.86 -2.13 9.33
CA ALA A 152 5.91 -1.58 8.47
C ALA A 152 5.37 -0.80 7.26
N GLY A 153 4.04 -0.71 7.10
CA GLY A 153 3.40 0.06 6.03
C GLY A 153 3.20 -0.69 4.71
N HIS A 154 3.40 -2.01 4.69
CA HIS A 154 3.11 -2.82 3.50
C HIS A 154 1.62 -3.19 3.42
N GLU A 155 1.13 -3.35 2.20
CA GLU A 155 -0.25 -3.75 1.96
C GLU A 155 -0.41 -5.27 2.11
N ILE A 156 -1.48 -5.70 2.78
CA ILE A 156 -1.85 -7.12 2.90
C ILE A 156 -3.03 -7.42 1.98
N GLY A 157 -2.82 -8.32 1.02
CA GLY A 157 -3.84 -8.88 0.14
C GLY A 157 -4.23 -10.31 0.55
N ASN A 158 -5.38 -10.76 0.07
CA ASN A 158 -5.89 -12.11 0.30
C ASN A 158 -5.47 -13.05 -0.84
N HIS A 159 -4.82 -14.17 -0.50
CA HIS A 159 -4.38 -15.20 -1.47
C HIS A 159 -5.09 -16.54 -1.28
N THR A 160 -6.38 -16.53 -0.92
CA THR A 160 -7.15 -17.72 -0.50
C THR A 160 -6.76 -18.23 0.89
N TYR A 161 -7.44 -19.26 1.40
CA TYR A 161 -7.12 -19.82 2.72
C TYR A 161 -5.90 -20.74 2.71
N GLU A 162 -5.83 -21.68 1.77
CA GLU A 162 -4.77 -22.70 1.73
C GLU A 162 -4.33 -23.02 0.31
N HIS A 163 -4.29 -21.99 -0.53
CA HIS A 163 -3.94 -22.08 -1.95
C HIS A 163 -4.92 -23.00 -2.71
N THR A 164 -6.21 -22.82 -2.41
CA THR A 164 -7.30 -23.66 -2.96
C THR A 164 -7.64 -23.26 -4.39
N ASP A 165 -8.04 -24.23 -5.22
CA ASP A 165 -8.46 -23.96 -6.60
C ASP A 165 -9.92 -23.52 -6.67
N TYR A 166 -10.15 -22.24 -6.94
CA TYR A 166 -11.52 -21.69 -7.02
C TYR A 166 -12.28 -22.17 -8.25
N ARG A 167 -11.62 -22.76 -9.26
CA ARG A 167 -12.29 -23.30 -10.46
C ARG A 167 -13.14 -24.54 -10.15
N THR A 168 -12.82 -25.23 -9.06
CA THR A 168 -13.51 -26.46 -8.64
C THR A 168 -14.55 -26.21 -7.55
N MET A 169 -14.67 -24.98 -7.05
CA MET A 169 -15.58 -24.61 -5.97
C MET A 169 -16.92 -24.10 -6.49
N SER A 170 -17.98 -24.32 -5.72
CA SER A 170 -19.23 -23.55 -5.85
C SER A 170 -19.03 -22.10 -5.41
N GLU A 171 -19.95 -21.20 -5.79
CA GLU A 171 -19.92 -19.79 -5.38
C GLU A 171 -19.92 -19.64 -3.85
N ASP A 172 -20.75 -20.41 -3.14
CA ASP A 172 -20.83 -20.35 -1.68
C ASP A 172 -19.52 -20.81 -1.01
N GLU A 173 -18.91 -21.89 -1.50
CA GLU A 173 -17.62 -22.37 -1.00
C GLU A 173 -16.49 -21.36 -1.27
N ALA A 174 -16.50 -20.73 -2.45
CA ALA A 174 -15.54 -19.69 -2.81
C ALA A 174 -15.67 -18.45 -1.89
N LEU A 175 -16.90 -18.00 -1.63
CA LEU A 175 -17.17 -16.89 -0.72
C LEU A 175 -16.81 -17.23 0.72
N GLU A 176 -17.07 -18.44 1.18
CA GLU A 176 -16.67 -18.89 2.52
C GLU A 176 -15.14 -18.94 2.65
N ASN A 177 -14.44 -19.49 1.65
CA ASN A 177 -12.97 -19.53 1.63
C ASN A 177 -12.38 -18.11 1.63
N PHE A 178 -12.94 -17.22 0.82
CA PHE A 178 -12.56 -15.81 0.75
C PHE A 178 -12.72 -15.14 2.12
N GLU A 179 -13.93 -15.21 2.70
CA GLU A 179 -14.28 -14.59 3.98
C GLU A 179 -13.43 -15.14 5.13
N LYS A 180 -13.11 -16.43 5.11
CA LYS A 180 -12.25 -17.04 6.12
C LYS A 180 -10.88 -16.39 6.18
N THR A 181 -10.26 -16.10 5.04
CA THR A 181 -8.98 -15.38 5.01
C THR A 181 -9.15 -13.91 5.37
N GLN A 182 -10.22 -13.24 4.89
CA GLN A 182 -10.55 -11.87 5.26
C GLN A 182 -10.59 -11.68 6.78
N GLN A 183 -11.29 -12.59 7.49
CA GLN A 183 -11.45 -12.53 8.94
C GLN A 183 -10.13 -12.79 9.68
N VAL A 184 -9.32 -13.75 9.22
CA VAL A 184 -8.00 -13.99 9.82
C VAL A 184 -7.16 -12.72 9.76
N ILE A 185 -7.07 -12.08 8.59
CA ILE A 185 -6.22 -10.90 8.42
C ILE A 185 -6.78 -9.73 9.24
N LYS A 186 -8.09 -9.46 9.19
CA LYS A 186 -8.71 -8.41 10.00
C LYS A 186 -8.49 -8.60 11.50
N ASN A 187 -8.54 -9.83 12.00
CA ASN A 187 -8.30 -10.08 13.42
C ASN A 187 -6.86 -9.75 13.84
N ILE A 188 -5.92 -9.73 12.89
CA ILE A 188 -4.51 -9.40 13.14
C ILE A 188 -4.25 -7.90 12.91
N THR A 189 -4.71 -7.33 11.80
CA THR A 189 -4.38 -5.98 11.35
C THR A 189 -5.41 -4.93 11.77
N GLY A 190 -6.64 -5.34 12.11
CA GLY A 190 -7.79 -4.46 12.33
C GLY A 190 -8.55 -4.12 11.05
N GLU A 191 -8.05 -4.51 9.88
CA GLU A 191 -8.60 -4.11 8.58
C GLU A 191 -8.81 -5.31 7.66
N TYR A 192 -9.88 -5.27 6.87
CA TYR A 192 -10.06 -6.25 5.81
C TYR A 192 -9.11 -5.97 4.65
N PRO A 193 -8.45 -7.00 4.08
CA PRO A 193 -7.76 -6.88 2.80
C PRO A 193 -8.70 -6.32 1.74
N ARG A 194 -8.20 -5.35 0.97
CA ARG A 194 -8.93 -4.72 -0.14
C ARG A 194 -8.75 -5.48 -1.46
N LEU A 195 -7.64 -6.21 -1.59
CA LEU A 195 -7.20 -6.85 -2.81
C LEU A 195 -7.23 -8.36 -2.68
N PHE A 196 -7.57 -9.04 -3.77
CA PHE A 196 -7.56 -10.49 -3.85
C PHE A 196 -6.74 -10.97 -5.03
N ARG A 197 -5.93 -12.01 -4.83
CA ARG A 197 -5.24 -12.71 -5.91
C ARG A 197 -5.57 -14.20 -5.80
N PRO A 198 -6.28 -14.80 -6.76
CA PRO A 198 -6.49 -16.24 -6.75
C PRO A 198 -5.20 -16.98 -7.10
N ARG A 199 -5.05 -18.20 -6.54
CA ARG A 199 -3.95 -19.13 -6.83
C ARG A 199 -3.63 -19.19 -8.32
N GLY A 200 -2.36 -18.96 -8.69
CA GLY A 200 -1.83 -19.19 -10.05
C GLY A 200 -2.62 -18.57 -11.19
N GLY A 201 -3.37 -17.49 -10.94
CA GLY A 201 -4.31 -16.92 -11.91
C GLY A 201 -5.45 -17.87 -12.31
N ALA A 202 -5.65 -18.97 -11.60
CA ALA A 202 -6.73 -19.93 -11.81
C ALA A 202 -8.06 -19.25 -11.51
N TYR A 203 -8.71 -18.85 -12.60
CA TYR A 203 -9.92 -18.07 -12.60
C TYR A 203 -11.04 -18.85 -13.31
N ASN A 204 -12.25 -18.72 -12.79
CA ASN A 204 -13.49 -19.04 -13.49
C ASN A 204 -14.17 -17.71 -13.78
N GLU A 205 -14.66 -17.48 -15.00
CA GLU A 205 -15.35 -16.25 -15.40
C GLU A 205 -16.43 -15.76 -14.43
N LYS A 206 -17.03 -16.71 -13.71
CA LYS A 206 -18.04 -16.43 -12.70
C LYS A 206 -17.48 -15.75 -11.44
N MET A 207 -16.21 -15.91 -11.11
CA MET A 207 -15.61 -15.32 -9.90
C MET A 207 -15.67 -13.79 -9.90
N GLN A 208 -15.56 -13.14 -11.07
CA GLN A 208 -15.72 -11.70 -11.19
C GLN A 208 -17.14 -11.24 -10.85
N GLU A 209 -18.15 -12.10 -10.99
CA GLU A 209 -19.56 -11.73 -10.77
C GLU A 209 -19.92 -11.64 -9.29
N TYR A 210 -19.25 -12.40 -8.42
CA TYR A 210 -19.64 -12.54 -7.01
C TYR A 210 -18.58 -12.13 -6.00
N LEU A 211 -17.30 -12.04 -6.37
CA LEU A 211 -16.26 -11.62 -5.43
C LEU A 211 -16.34 -10.11 -5.17
N PRO A 212 -16.41 -9.67 -3.90
CA PRO A 212 -16.61 -8.27 -3.54
C PRO A 212 -15.31 -7.46 -3.50
N CYS A 213 -14.34 -7.75 -4.39
CA CYS A 213 -13.03 -7.11 -4.40
C CYS A 213 -12.42 -7.09 -5.81
N PRO A 214 -11.46 -6.19 -6.07
CA PRO A 214 -10.59 -6.22 -7.24
C PRO A 214 -9.72 -7.49 -7.25
N LEU A 215 -9.53 -8.06 -8.44
CA LEU A 215 -8.65 -9.21 -8.67
C LEU A 215 -7.31 -8.70 -9.22
N ILE A 216 -6.23 -8.94 -8.48
CA ILE A 216 -4.91 -8.45 -8.83
C ILE A 216 -4.07 -9.59 -9.38
N TRP A 217 -3.63 -9.46 -10.62
CA TRP A 217 -2.67 -10.33 -11.29
C TRP A 217 -1.33 -9.60 -11.41
N TRP A 218 -0.51 -10.02 -12.36
CA TRP A 218 0.82 -9.48 -12.59
C TRP A 218 1.09 -9.38 -14.08
N LYS A 219 1.75 -8.29 -14.49
CA LYS A 219 2.25 -8.13 -15.85
C LYS A 219 3.61 -8.80 -16.02
N LYS A 220 4.41 -8.81 -14.94
CA LYS A 220 5.77 -9.35 -14.90
C LYS A 220 5.82 -10.51 -13.92
N ASP A 221 6.03 -11.71 -14.44
CA ASP A 221 6.24 -12.92 -13.63
C ASP A 221 7.73 -13.15 -13.48
N SER A 222 8.27 -13.05 -12.26
CA SER A 222 9.70 -13.33 -12.03
C SER A 222 10.06 -14.79 -12.36
N ASN A 223 9.10 -15.72 -12.23
CA ASN A 223 9.34 -17.16 -12.23
C ASN A 223 10.38 -17.60 -11.18
N ASP A 224 10.50 -16.87 -10.07
CA ASP A 224 11.41 -17.17 -8.95
C ASP A 224 11.25 -18.60 -8.39
N TRP A 225 10.04 -19.15 -8.43
CA TRP A 225 9.69 -20.51 -8.03
C TRP A 225 10.25 -21.62 -8.95
N ARG A 226 10.71 -21.29 -10.17
CA ARG A 226 11.24 -22.28 -11.13
C ARG A 226 12.70 -22.58 -10.85
N SER A 227 12.98 -23.74 -10.24
CA SER A 227 14.35 -24.19 -9.96
C SER A 227 15.23 -24.37 -11.21
N THR A 228 14.65 -24.45 -12.41
CA THR A 228 15.37 -24.60 -13.68
C THR A 228 15.97 -23.30 -14.21
N LEU A 229 15.52 -22.13 -13.73
CA LEU A 229 16.04 -20.83 -14.15
C LEU A 229 17.25 -20.43 -13.30
N THR A 230 18.14 -19.65 -13.88
CA THR A 230 19.22 -18.93 -13.20
C THR A 230 18.69 -17.65 -12.55
N ASP A 231 19.46 -17.09 -11.60
CA ASP A 231 19.11 -15.82 -10.95
C ASP A 231 19.13 -14.63 -11.94
N GLU A 232 19.95 -14.70 -12.98
CA GLU A 232 19.98 -13.73 -14.07
C GLU A 232 18.71 -13.80 -14.92
N GLU A 233 18.26 -15.01 -15.31
CA GLU A 233 17.00 -15.18 -16.05
C GLU A 233 15.78 -14.70 -15.24
N VAL A 234 15.75 -14.96 -13.93
CA VAL A 234 14.70 -14.46 -13.04
C VAL A 234 14.74 -12.92 -12.95
N THR A 235 15.93 -12.33 -12.89
CA THR A 235 16.11 -10.87 -12.92
C THR A 235 15.62 -10.27 -14.24
N ASP A 236 15.99 -10.88 -15.36
CA ASP A 236 15.63 -10.45 -16.71
C ASP A 236 14.12 -10.55 -16.96
N ASN A 237 13.47 -11.59 -16.44
CA ASN A 237 12.01 -11.70 -16.47
C ASN A 237 11.32 -10.47 -15.89
N VAL A 238 11.91 -9.85 -14.87
CA VAL A 238 11.39 -8.63 -14.23
C VAL A 238 11.79 -7.37 -14.99
N LEU A 239 13.07 -7.22 -15.37
CA LEU A 239 13.60 -5.96 -15.89
C LEU A 239 13.32 -5.74 -17.39
N ASN A 240 13.21 -6.80 -18.18
CA ASN A 240 13.06 -6.68 -19.63
C ASN A 240 11.70 -6.10 -19.99
N GLY A 241 11.71 -4.91 -20.60
CA GLY A 241 10.49 -4.20 -20.98
C GLY A 241 9.64 -3.76 -19.79
N LEU A 242 10.23 -3.56 -18.61
CA LEU A 242 9.54 -3.01 -17.44
C LEU A 242 8.96 -1.63 -17.77
N LYS A 243 7.67 -1.44 -17.47
CA LYS A 243 6.96 -0.18 -17.70
C LYS A 243 6.34 0.34 -16.41
N GLU A 244 6.04 1.64 -16.40
CA GLU A 244 5.30 2.26 -15.30
C GLU A 244 3.93 1.60 -15.16
N GLY A 245 3.48 1.37 -13.95
CA GLY A 245 2.22 0.70 -13.68
C GLY A 245 2.28 -0.83 -13.67
N ASP A 246 3.42 -1.44 -14.00
CA ASP A 246 3.57 -2.89 -13.96
C ASP A 246 3.44 -3.44 -12.53
N ILE A 247 2.68 -4.53 -12.40
CA ILE A 247 2.63 -5.35 -11.19
C ILE A 247 3.56 -6.56 -11.39
N ILE A 248 4.47 -6.77 -10.44
CA ILE A 248 5.55 -7.77 -10.49
C ILE A 248 5.28 -8.85 -9.45
N LEU A 249 5.26 -10.12 -9.88
CA LEU A 249 5.07 -11.28 -9.02
C LEU A 249 6.41 -11.86 -8.53
N PHE A 250 6.51 -12.04 -7.22
CA PHE A 250 7.45 -12.89 -6.51
C PHE A 250 6.72 -13.73 -5.46
N HIS A 251 7.45 -14.63 -4.79
CA HIS A 251 6.96 -15.45 -3.69
C HIS A 251 7.90 -15.30 -2.49
N ASP A 252 7.40 -14.81 -1.35
CA ASP A 252 8.20 -14.59 -0.13
C ASP A 252 8.49 -15.89 0.65
N ILE A 253 8.12 -17.03 0.07
CA ILE A 253 8.47 -18.37 0.51
C ILE A 253 9.67 -18.97 -0.24
N GLN A 254 10.32 -18.24 -1.14
CA GLN A 254 11.46 -18.74 -1.90
C GLN A 254 12.77 -18.18 -1.34
N GLU A 255 13.76 -19.05 -1.07
CA GLU A 255 15.08 -18.57 -0.64
C GLU A 255 15.78 -17.79 -1.75
N ARG A 256 15.59 -18.20 -3.01
CA ARG A 256 16.06 -17.44 -4.17
C ARG A 256 15.56 -16.00 -4.15
N THR A 257 14.29 -15.78 -3.81
CA THR A 257 13.72 -14.42 -3.77
C THR A 257 14.43 -13.56 -2.75
N VAL A 258 14.72 -14.11 -1.57
CA VAL A 258 15.52 -13.41 -0.55
C VAL A 258 16.91 -13.03 -1.09
N SER A 259 17.56 -13.89 -1.88
CA SER A 259 18.92 -13.63 -2.36
C SER A 259 18.99 -12.60 -3.49
N ILE A 260 17.95 -12.45 -4.31
CA ILE A 260 18.01 -11.60 -5.52
C ILE A 260 17.17 -10.32 -5.43
N VAL A 261 16.16 -10.25 -4.56
CA VAL A 261 15.16 -9.17 -4.63
C VAL A 261 15.76 -7.80 -4.33
N GLU A 262 16.78 -7.72 -3.45
CA GLU A 262 17.47 -6.45 -3.16
C GLU A 262 18.16 -5.87 -4.42
N ASP A 263 18.86 -6.72 -5.18
CA ASP A 263 19.54 -6.28 -6.40
C ASP A 263 18.54 -5.90 -7.49
N ILE A 264 17.41 -6.61 -7.58
CA ILE A 264 16.32 -6.26 -8.51
C ILE A 264 15.71 -4.91 -8.13
N ILE A 265 15.41 -4.68 -6.84
CA ILE A 265 14.91 -3.39 -6.34
C ILE A 265 15.85 -2.24 -6.75
N LYS A 266 17.15 -2.40 -6.51
CA LYS A 266 18.15 -1.38 -6.88
C LYS A 266 18.18 -1.13 -8.39
N LYS A 267 18.11 -2.18 -9.22
CA LYS A 267 18.06 -2.06 -10.69
C LYS A 267 16.78 -1.38 -11.18
N ILE A 268 15.64 -1.63 -10.53
CA ILE A 268 14.37 -0.93 -10.81
C ILE A 268 14.50 0.56 -10.48
N GLN A 269 15.02 0.89 -9.30
CA GLN A 269 15.23 2.29 -8.87
C GLN A 269 16.24 3.03 -9.76
N GLN A 270 17.33 2.38 -10.18
CA GLN A 270 18.30 2.95 -11.13
C GLN A 270 17.69 3.28 -12.49
N LYS A 271 16.61 2.59 -12.90
CA LYS A 271 15.83 2.91 -14.11
C LYS A 271 14.84 4.06 -13.89
N GLY A 272 14.80 4.64 -12.69
CA GLY A 272 13.97 5.79 -12.34
C GLY A 272 12.55 5.42 -11.89
N PHE A 273 12.33 4.18 -11.46
CA PHE A 273 11.05 3.75 -10.90
C PHE A 273 11.05 3.82 -9.37
N GLU A 274 9.95 4.27 -8.77
CA GLU A 274 9.65 4.04 -7.37
C GLU A 274 8.83 2.76 -7.21
N ILE A 275 9.07 2.03 -6.13
CA ILE A 275 8.36 0.78 -5.81
C ILE A 275 7.41 1.07 -4.66
N VAL A 276 6.13 0.84 -4.91
CA VAL A 276 5.05 1.08 -3.95
C VAL A 276 4.10 -0.12 -3.86
N SER A 277 3.16 -0.07 -2.92
CA SER A 277 2.05 -1.05 -2.89
C SER A 277 1.13 -0.90 -4.10
N VAL A 278 0.35 -1.94 -4.41
CA VAL A 278 -0.63 -1.91 -5.51
C VAL A 278 -1.66 -0.80 -5.30
N SER A 279 -2.25 -0.68 -4.11
CA SER A 279 -3.23 0.40 -3.88
C SER A 279 -2.61 1.79 -4.03
N GLU A 280 -1.41 2.04 -3.50
CA GLU A 280 -0.71 3.33 -3.66
C GLU A 280 -0.42 3.65 -5.13
N MET A 281 0.00 2.66 -5.91
CA MET A 281 0.24 2.82 -7.34
C MET A 281 -1.04 3.23 -8.08
N PHE A 282 -2.15 2.55 -7.82
CA PHE A 282 -3.44 2.83 -8.46
C PHE A 282 -4.01 4.18 -8.03
N ASP A 283 -3.90 4.53 -6.74
CA ASP A 283 -4.32 5.82 -6.21
C ASP A 283 -3.51 6.98 -6.84
N TYR A 284 -2.19 6.82 -7.01
CA TYR A 284 -1.34 7.82 -7.65
C TYR A 284 -1.72 8.08 -9.12
N TYR A 285 -2.09 7.04 -9.86
CA TYR A 285 -2.55 7.16 -11.24
C TYR A 285 -4.05 7.49 -11.37
N GLU A 286 -4.74 7.79 -10.26
CA GLU A 286 -6.17 8.10 -10.22
C GLU A 286 -7.06 7.02 -10.87
N ILE A 287 -6.68 5.74 -10.68
CA ILE A 287 -7.42 4.59 -11.21
C ILE A 287 -8.18 3.91 -10.08
N ASP A 288 -9.51 3.98 -10.15
CA ASP A 288 -10.37 3.22 -9.26
C ASP A 288 -10.23 1.72 -9.52
N LEU A 289 -10.00 0.98 -8.42
CA LEU A 289 -10.02 -0.48 -8.39
C LEU A 289 -11.45 -0.97 -8.16
N ASP A 290 -12.05 -1.54 -9.20
CA ASP A 290 -13.43 -2.00 -9.21
C ASP A 290 -13.57 -3.47 -8.77
N ASN A 291 -14.61 -3.75 -7.98
CA ASN A 291 -14.95 -5.10 -7.59
C ASN A 291 -15.20 -5.98 -8.80
N GLY A 292 -14.66 -7.20 -8.80
CA GLY A 292 -14.85 -8.12 -9.92
C GLY A 292 -14.08 -7.72 -11.18
N THR A 293 -13.15 -6.77 -11.12
CA THR A 293 -12.29 -6.44 -12.26
C THR A 293 -10.90 -7.03 -12.06
N VAL A 294 -10.31 -7.55 -13.15
CA VAL A 294 -8.95 -8.11 -13.16
C VAL A 294 -7.95 -7.07 -13.63
N TYR A 295 -6.89 -6.87 -12.86
CA TYR A 295 -5.81 -5.93 -13.15
C TYR A 295 -4.46 -6.64 -13.22
N PHE A 296 -3.78 -6.55 -14.36
CA PHE A 296 -2.40 -7.02 -14.53
C PHE A 296 -1.37 -5.90 -14.30
N SER A 297 -1.79 -4.66 -14.52
CA SER A 297 -1.05 -3.42 -14.37
C SER A 297 -2.06 -2.27 -14.27
N THR A 298 -1.59 -1.02 -14.15
CA THR A 298 -2.47 0.17 -14.24
C THR A 298 -2.99 0.44 -15.65
N TYR A 299 -2.49 -0.28 -16.66
CA TYR A 299 -3.05 -0.23 -18.01
C TYR A 299 -4.40 -0.94 -18.01
N LYS A 300 -5.49 -0.17 -18.08
CA LYS A 300 -6.80 -0.73 -18.40
C LYS A 300 -6.69 -1.52 -19.71
N LYS A 301 -7.26 -2.72 -19.74
CA LYS A 301 -7.20 -3.68 -20.86
C LYS A 301 -7.84 -3.16 -22.17
N ASP A 302 -8.23 -1.88 -22.25
CA ASP A 302 -8.97 -1.31 -23.40
C ASP A 302 -8.09 -0.56 -24.43
N ALA A 303 -6.76 -0.68 -24.38
CA ALA A 303 -5.85 -0.04 -25.33
C ALA A 303 -4.96 -1.00 -26.15
N LEU A 304 -5.24 -2.31 -26.11
CA LEU A 304 -4.46 -3.34 -26.82
C LEU A 304 -5.34 -4.25 -27.69
N GLU A 305 -6.21 -3.66 -28.50
CA GLU A 305 -6.80 -4.34 -29.68
C GLU A 305 -7.01 -3.33 -30.82
N LYS A 306 -5.93 -2.83 -31.45
CA LYS A 306 -5.94 -2.32 -32.84
C LYS A 306 -4.56 -2.35 -33.48
N GLU A 307 -3.89 -3.50 -33.49
CA GLU A 307 -2.91 -3.81 -34.54
C GLU A 307 -2.99 -5.29 -34.88
N GLU A 308 -4.00 -5.68 -35.66
CA GLU A 308 -3.90 -6.89 -36.48
C GLU A 308 -3.21 -6.51 -37.80
N PRO A 309 -2.12 -7.19 -38.20
CA PRO A 309 -1.60 -7.05 -39.54
C PRO A 309 -2.53 -7.75 -40.52
N VAL A 310 -3.05 -6.98 -41.49
CA VAL A 310 -3.80 -7.46 -42.64
C VAL A 310 -2.94 -8.41 -43.47
N THR A 311 -3.24 -9.70 -43.48
CA THR A 311 -2.81 -10.61 -44.55
C THR A 311 -3.91 -11.60 -44.97
N LYS A 312 -4.54 -11.23 -46.10
CA LYS A 312 -5.06 -12.03 -47.23
C LYS A 312 -5.90 -13.30 -46.94
N LYS A 313 -7.18 -13.18 -47.34
CA LYS A 313 -8.17 -14.24 -47.57
C LYS A 313 -7.72 -15.22 -48.66
N GLU A 314 -8.14 -16.48 -48.54
CA GLU A 314 -8.86 -17.24 -49.59
C GLU A 314 -9.68 -18.41 -48.98
N PRO A 315 -10.76 -18.90 -49.65
CA PRO A 315 -11.94 -19.47 -48.98
C PRO A 315 -12.10 -20.99 -49.15
N ILE A 316 -12.70 -21.68 -48.15
CA ILE A 316 -13.25 -23.03 -48.35
C ILE A 316 -14.60 -23.23 -47.61
N ILE A 317 -15.67 -23.20 -48.41
CA ILE A 317 -16.85 -24.10 -48.50
C ILE A 317 -17.59 -24.56 -47.21
N LYS A 318 -18.88 -24.21 -47.19
CA LYS A 318 -19.98 -24.59 -46.27
C LYS A 318 -20.16 -26.09 -46.08
N LYS A 319 -20.59 -26.50 -44.88
CA LYS A 319 -21.65 -27.53 -44.66
C LYS A 319 -22.45 -27.27 -43.37
N ASN A 320 -23.77 -27.27 -43.54
CA ASN A 320 -24.81 -27.26 -42.52
C ASN A 320 -24.81 -28.54 -41.66
N THR A 321 -25.24 -28.45 -40.39
CA THR A 321 -26.40 -29.20 -39.86
C THR A 321 -26.87 -28.66 -38.51
N ASN A 322 -28.20 -28.62 -38.36
CA ASN A 322 -28.96 -28.29 -37.15
C ASN A 322 -28.92 -29.46 -36.12
N ASN A 323 -29.02 -29.16 -34.81
CA ASN A 323 -30.09 -29.75 -33.99
C ASN A 323 -30.27 -29.13 -32.58
N THR A 324 -31.48 -29.32 -32.08
CA THR A 324 -32.24 -28.60 -31.04
C THR A 324 -32.13 -29.13 -29.59
N LYS A 325 -32.27 -28.18 -28.65
CA LYS A 325 -33.01 -28.17 -27.34
C LYS A 325 -33.03 -29.43 -26.44
N THR A 326 -32.81 -29.22 -25.12
CA THR A 326 -33.87 -29.18 -24.09
C THR A 326 -33.35 -28.74 -22.70
N LYS A 327 -34.19 -27.99 -21.98
CA LYS A 327 -34.05 -27.54 -20.58
C LYS A 327 -34.84 -28.48 -19.66
N THR A 328 -34.40 -28.66 -18.43
CA THR A 328 -35.27 -29.00 -17.27
C THR A 328 -34.80 -28.26 -16.02
N ASN A 329 -35.77 -27.63 -15.35
CA ASN A 329 -35.66 -26.90 -14.08
C ASN A 329 -35.70 -27.86 -12.90
N ASN A 330 -35.06 -27.48 -11.78
CA ASN A 330 -35.56 -27.82 -10.43
C ASN A 330 -35.15 -26.73 -9.43
N ASN A 331 -36.16 -26.08 -8.83
CA ASN A 331 -36.06 -25.10 -7.75
C ASN A 331 -36.57 -25.75 -6.45
N ASN A 332 -35.77 -25.73 -5.38
CA ASN A 332 -36.22 -25.37 -4.01
C ASN A 332 -35.11 -25.59 -2.95
N SER A 333 -34.36 -24.52 -2.63
CA SER A 333 -33.62 -24.38 -1.36
C SER A 333 -33.09 -22.95 -1.07
N ASN A 334 -33.46 -21.93 -1.85
CA ASN A 334 -32.71 -20.67 -1.95
C ASN A 334 -33.14 -19.50 -1.04
N SER A 335 -34.11 -19.64 -0.13
CA SER A 335 -34.64 -18.47 0.59
C SER A 335 -33.74 -17.98 1.73
N ASN A 336 -33.00 -18.87 2.41
CA ASN A 336 -32.19 -18.49 3.57
C ASN A 336 -30.79 -17.97 3.18
N THR A 337 -30.24 -18.49 2.07
CA THR A 337 -28.94 -18.09 1.50
C THR A 337 -29.02 -16.70 0.85
N HIS A 338 -30.13 -16.41 0.16
CA HIS A 338 -30.37 -15.09 -0.44
C HIS A 338 -30.43 -13.98 0.63
N SER A 339 -31.02 -14.25 1.79
CA SER A 339 -31.09 -13.28 2.88
C SER A 339 -29.70 -12.91 3.41
N LYS A 340 -28.82 -13.91 3.62
CA LYS A 340 -27.44 -13.68 4.08
C LYS A 340 -26.58 -12.96 3.03
N LYS A 341 -26.72 -13.31 1.75
CA LYS A 341 -26.04 -12.63 0.62
C LYS A 341 -26.42 -11.15 0.56
N MET A 342 -27.70 -10.82 0.75
CA MET A 342 -28.18 -9.43 0.74
C MET A 342 -27.73 -8.63 1.96
N GLU A 343 -27.56 -9.28 3.11
CA GLU A 343 -27.01 -8.65 4.32
C GLU A 343 -25.52 -8.32 4.17
N LEU A 344 -24.72 -9.25 3.63
CA LEU A 344 -23.30 -9.02 3.33
C LEU A 344 -23.08 -7.89 2.31
N LEU A 345 -23.85 -7.90 1.21
CA LEU A 345 -23.81 -6.83 0.20
C LEU A 345 -24.21 -5.47 0.80
N ARG A 346 -25.15 -5.43 1.75
CA ARG A 346 -25.48 -4.20 2.48
C ARG A 346 -24.32 -3.72 3.36
N MET A 347 -23.71 -4.62 4.12
CA MET A 347 -22.59 -4.26 5.01
C MET A 347 -21.40 -3.71 4.22
N LEU A 348 -21.06 -4.33 3.08
CA LEU A 348 -19.97 -3.89 2.21
C LEU A 348 -20.27 -2.53 1.55
N LYS A 349 -21.53 -2.30 1.15
CA LYS A 349 -21.95 -1.01 0.58
C LYS A 349 -21.89 0.13 1.60
N ILE A 350 -22.24 -0.14 2.87
CA ILE A 350 -22.11 0.81 3.96
C ILE A 350 -20.62 1.13 4.21
N TYR A 351 -19.79 0.10 4.31
CA TYR A 351 -18.35 0.26 4.52
C TYR A 351 -17.68 1.10 3.41
N ASN A 352 -17.96 0.78 2.14
CA ASN A 352 -17.41 1.52 1.00
C ASN A 352 -17.86 2.99 0.97
N ASN A 353 -19.10 3.28 1.38
CA ASN A 353 -19.58 4.66 1.48
C ASN A 353 -18.93 5.44 2.63
N GLU A 354 -18.72 4.80 3.79
CA GLU A 354 -18.02 5.41 4.92
C GLU A 354 -16.56 5.73 4.57
N ILE A 355 -15.88 4.83 3.84
CA ILE A 355 -14.52 5.02 3.34
C ILE A 355 -14.46 6.16 2.31
N LYS A 356 -15.34 6.17 1.29
CA LYS A 356 -15.41 7.29 0.32
C LYS A 356 -15.63 8.64 0.99
N THR A 357 -16.38 8.66 2.09
CA THR A 357 -16.64 9.90 2.86
C THR A 357 -15.41 10.34 3.66
N LYS A 358 -14.64 9.40 4.23
CA LYS A 358 -13.38 9.66 4.95
C LYS A 358 -12.25 10.09 4.00
N ILE A 359 -12.10 9.43 2.84
CA ILE A 359 -11.10 9.80 1.81
C ILE A 359 -11.40 11.20 1.25
N LYS A 360 -12.67 11.53 0.98
CA LYS A 360 -13.06 12.86 0.54
C LYS A 360 -12.79 13.95 1.59
N HIS A 361 -12.93 13.61 2.88
CA HIS A 361 -12.53 14.51 3.96
C HIS A 361 -11.01 14.69 4.00
N ASN A 362 -10.21 13.61 3.97
CA ASN A 362 -8.76 13.70 4.02
C ASN A 362 -8.15 14.42 2.80
N ASN A 363 -8.63 14.16 1.58
CA ASN A 363 -8.20 14.90 0.38
C ASN A 363 -8.57 16.38 0.41
N MET A 364 -9.64 16.76 1.11
CA MET A 364 -9.99 18.17 1.33
C MET A 364 -9.08 18.83 2.37
N TYR A 365 -8.52 18.08 3.34
CA TYR A 365 -7.55 18.59 4.31
C TYR A 365 -6.14 18.71 3.71
N VAL A 366 -5.70 17.77 2.88
CA VAL A 366 -4.41 17.85 2.17
C VAL A 366 -4.39 19.03 1.19
N LYS A 367 -5.49 19.31 0.48
CA LYS A 367 -5.63 20.51 -0.36
C LYS A 367 -5.66 21.84 0.42
N ARG A 368 -5.87 21.83 1.74
CA ARG A 368 -5.95 23.05 2.56
C ARG A 368 -4.66 23.38 3.31
N ILE A 369 -3.71 22.44 3.35
CA ILE A 369 -2.37 22.63 3.93
C ILE A 369 -1.38 23.11 2.84
N CYS A 370 -1.74 22.98 1.56
CA CYS A 370 -0.91 23.41 0.42
C CYS A 370 -1.34 24.75 -0.23
N TYR A 371 -2.06 25.63 0.48
CA TYR A 371 -2.37 26.99 0.01
C TYR A 371 -2.15 28.03 1.09
#